data_AF-A0A5K1CLQ9-F1
#
_entry.id   AF-A0A5K1CLQ9-F1
#
_cell.length_a   1.000
_cell.length_b   1.000
_cell.length_c   1.000
_cell.angle_alpha   90.00
_cell.angle_beta   90.00
_cell.angle_gamma   90.00
#
_symmetry.space_group_name_H-M   'P 1'
#
loop_
_entity.id
_entity.type
_entity.pdbx_description
1 polymer ?
#
loop_
_entity_poly.entity_id
_entity_poly.type
_entity_poly.pdbx_seq_one_letter_code
_entity_poly.pdbx_strand_id
1 'polypeptide(L)'
;VTKLKDGMALGCSFNHVILDGNSTWHFMSSWAELARGLTTISLLPFHDRTKARNTRLKLDLPPLTAHIANGDGPAHQNGEVKPPSKPMREKIFHFSEEVLDKIKAQVNAHLEPDQKPFSSFQALGVHVWRSVIRARELPPESYTVFTLFVDC
;
A
#
# COMPACT_ATOMS: atom_id res chain seq x y z
N VAL A 1 -2.13 20.90 -8.94
CA VAL A 1 -3.59 21.12 -9.05
C VAL A 1 -3.93 21.32 -10.51
N THR A 2 -4.89 20.57 -11.04
CA THR A 2 -5.30 20.60 -12.44
C THR A 2 -6.76 20.99 -12.51
N LYS A 3 -7.07 22.09 -13.20
CA LYS A 3 -8.46 22.51 -13.45
C LYS A 3 -9.03 21.70 -14.61
N LEU A 4 -10.24 21.19 -14.43
CA LEU A 4 -11.02 20.50 -15.44
C LEU A 4 -12.20 21.38 -15.83
N LYS A 5 -12.93 21.04 -16.90
CA LYS A 5 -14.09 21.80 -17.38
C LYS A 5 -15.11 22.07 -16.25
N ASP A 6 -15.40 21.03 -15.47
CA ASP A 6 -16.46 21.05 -14.45
C ASP A 6 -15.93 20.65 -13.05
N GLY A 7 -14.63 20.83 -12.81
CA GLY A 7 -14.04 20.40 -11.54
C GLY A 7 -12.54 20.63 -11.42
N MET A 8 -11.93 19.98 -10.44
CA MET A 8 -10.51 20.10 -10.15
C MET A 8 -9.95 18.76 -9.69
N ALA A 9 -8.77 18.42 -10.19
CA ALA A 9 -7.99 17.29 -9.74
C ALA A 9 -6.77 17.76 -8.94
N LEU A 10 -6.51 17.10 -7.82
CA LEU A 10 -5.35 17.34 -6.98
C LEU A 10 -4.47 16.09 -7.00
N GLY A 11 -3.34 16.20 -7.71
CA GLY A 11 -2.29 15.18 -7.68
C GLY A 11 -1.22 15.54 -6.66
N CYS A 12 -0.75 14.55 -5.91
CA CYS A 12 0.33 14.66 -4.94
C CYS A 12 1.36 13.55 -5.20
N SER A 13 2.64 13.88 -5.03
CA SER A 13 3.74 12.92 -5.11
C SER A 13 4.55 13.02 -3.83
N PHE A 14 4.82 11.87 -3.21
CA PHE A 14 5.52 11.78 -1.93
C PHE A 14 6.71 10.84 -2.04
N ASN A 15 7.76 11.12 -1.26
CA ASN A 15 8.84 10.17 -1.05
C ASN A 15 8.41 9.14 0.02
N HIS A 16 8.25 7.88 -0.38
CA HIS A 16 7.77 6.80 0.48
C HIS A 16 8.75 6.43 1.62
N VAL A 17 10.00 6.93 1.60
CA VAL A 17 10.95 6.82 2.73
C VAL A 17 10.55 7.75 3.88
N ILE A 18 9.83 8.84 3.57
CA ILE A 18 9.44 9.85 4.56
C ILE A 18 8.13 9.47 5.25
N LEU A 19 7.20 8.86 4.51
CA LEU A 19 5.84 8.62 4.96
C LEU A 19 5.26 7.31 4.40
N ASP A 20 4.28 6.78 5.11
CA ASP A 20 3.42 5.65 4.76
C ASP A 20 2.00 6.13 4.39
N GLY A 21 1.06 5.20 4.20
CA GLY A 21 -0.33 5.53 3.90
C GLY A 21 -1.03 6.36 4.99
N ASN A 22 -0.77 6.05 6.26
CA ASN A 22 -1.43 6.72 7.38
C ASN A 22 -0.92 8.15 7.54
N SER A 23 0.39 8.36 7.52
CA SER A 23 0.99 9.69 7.56
C SER A 23 0.69 10.52 6.30
N THR A 24 0.52 9.89 5.12
CA THR A 24 -0.02 10.56 3.93
C THR A 24 -1.41 11.10 4.20
N TRP A 25 -2.32 10.28 4.74
CA TRP A 25 -3.71 10.69 4.95
C TRP A 25 -3.85 11.71 6.09
N HIS A 26 -3.02 11.60 7.12
CA HIS A 26 -2.88 12.62 8.16
C HIS A 26 -2.48 13.97 7.55
N PHE A 27 -1.44 14.02 6.71
CA PHE A 27 -1.02 15.23 6.01
C PHE A 27 -2.16 15.83 5.16
N MET A 28 -2.85 15.00 4.36
CA MET A 28 -3.95 15.47 3.51
C MET A 28 -5.10 16.04 4.33
N SER A 29 -5.44 15.41 5.45
CA SER A 29 -6.49 15.87 6.37
C SER A 29 -6.12 17.19 7.04
N SER A 30 -4.90 17.29 7.58
CA SER A 30 -4.35 18.52 8.15
C SER A 30 -4.28 19.66 7.14
N TRP A 31 -3.89 19.37 5.90
CA TRP A 31 -3.89 20.37 4.85
C TRP A 31 -5.31 20.87 4.53
N ALA A 32 -6.29 19.96 4.46
CA ALA A 32 -7.69 20.31 4.24
C ALA A 32 -8.30 21.13 5.40
N GLU A 33 -7.86 20.92 6.64
CA GLU A 33 -8.24 21.75 7.80
C GLU A 33 -7.75 23.19 7.64
N LEU A 34 -6.46 23.36 7.39
CA LEU A 34 -5.86 24.69 7.20
C LEU A 34 -6.44 25.40 5.97
N ALA A 35 -6.68 24.68 4.88
CA ALA A 35 -7.30 25.22 3.67
C ALA A 35 -8.75 25.69 3.90
N ARG A 36 -9.46 25.11 4.88
CA ARG A 36 -10.80 25.56 5.31
C ARG A 36 -10.76 26.76 6.26
N GLY A 37 -9.58 27.26 6.62
CA GLY A 37 -9.40 28.42 7.48
C GLY A 37 -9.27 28.10 8.97
N LEU A 38 -9.07 26.83 9.34
CA LEU A 38 -8.71 26.50 10.72
C LEU A 38 -7.31 27.03 11.02
N THR A 39 -7.12 27.56 12.23
CA THR A 39 -5.83 28.08 12.68
C THR A 39 -4.89 27.00 13.19
N THR A 40 -5.42 25.84 13.55
CA THR A 40 -4.69 24.67 14.04
C THR A 40 -5.24 23.40 13.42
N ILE A 41 -4.41 22.36 13.38
CA ILE A 41 -4.78 21.02 12.91
C ILE A 41 -5.28 20.18 14.08
N SER A 42 -6.18 19.23 13.82
CA SER A 42 -6.84 18.44 14.88
C SER A 42 -5.89 17.49 15.62
N LEU A 43 -4.90 16.94 14.91
CA LEU A 43 -3.90 16.03 15.46
C LEU A 43 -2.51 16.54 15.10
N LEU A 44 -1.76 16.99 16.10
CA LEU A 44 -0.38 17.43 15.90
C LEU A 44 0.52 16.24 15.54
N PRO A 45 1.36 16.36 14.50
CA PRO A 45 2.29 15.30 14.15
C PRO A 45 3.35 15.13 15.23
N PHE A 46 3.75 13.89 15.44
CA PHE A 46 4.86 13.54 16.31
C PHE A 46 6.12 13.33 15.46
N HIS A 47 7.11 14.23 15.57
CA HIS A 47 8.27 14.24 14.69
C HIS A 47 9.51 13.52 15.23
N ASP A 48 9.54 13.19 16.52
CA ASP A 48 10.68 12.48 17.11
C ASP A 48 10.64 10.99 16.73
N ARG A 49 11.13 10.69 15.53
CA ARG A 49 11.23 9.34 14.97
C ARG A 49 12.07 8.40 15.83
N THR A 50 12.90 8.92 16.75
CA THR A 50 13.73 8.08 17.61
C THR A 50 12.89 7.27 18.61
N LYS A 51 11.65 7.70 18.89
CA LYS A 51 10.72 6.96 19.75
C LYS A 51 9.90 5.91 19.01
N ALA A 52 9.94 5.88 17.67
CA ALA A 52 9.18 4.91 16.88
C ALA A 52 9.74 3.49 17.00
N ARG A 53 11.03 3.32 17.32
CA ARG A 53 11.66 2.01 17.51
C ARG A 53 12.66 2.04 18.65
N ASN A 54 12.48 1.14 19.63
CA ASN A 54 13.44 0.92 20.71
C ASN A 54 14.74 0.29 20.21
N THR A 55 14.66 -0.52 19.15
CA THR A 55 15.81 -1.19 18.55
C THR A 55 16.39 -0.36 17.41
N ARG A 56 17.56 0.24 17.66
CA ARG A 56 18.35 0.89 16.62
C ARG A 56 19.22 -0.18 15.96
N LEU A 57 18.86 -0.60 14.75
CA LEU A 57 19.76 -1.40 13.93
C LEU A 57 20.94 -0.50 13.53
N LYS A 58 22.16 -0.87 13.93
CA LYS A 58 23.35 -0.28 13.33
C LYS A 58 23.33 -0.64 11.85
N LEU A 59 23.18 0.36 11.02
CA LEU A 59 23.39 0.21 9.59
C LEU A 59 24.84 0.58 9.33
N ASP A 60 25.71 -0.43 9.37
CA ASP A 60 27.10 -0.27 8.96
C ASP A 60 27.12 -0.19 7.42
N LEU A 61 26.95 1.03 6.91
CA LEU A 61 27.08 1.29 5.48
C LEU A 61 28.56 1.19 5.11
N PRO A 62 28.94 0.40 4.10
CA PRO A 62 30.29 0.41 3.58
C PRO A 62 30.65 1.82 3.07
N PRO A 63 31.94 2.21 3.08
CA PRO A 63 32.39 3.47 2.51
C PRO A 63 31.82 3.67 1.10
N LEU A 64 31.30 4.86 0.81
CA LEU A 64 30.58 5.22 -0.42
C LEU A 64 31.42 5.11 -1.72
N THR A 65 32.62 4.53 -1.67
CA THR A 65 33.65 4.68 -2.70
C THR A 65 33.77 3.54 -3.71
N ALA A 66 32.85 2.56 -3.75
CA ALA A 66 32.93 1.50 -4.78
C ALA A 66 31.69 1.32 -5.66
N HIS A 67 30.48 1.64 -5.20
CA HIS A 67 29.25 1.30 -5.94
C HIS A 67 28.57 2.47 -6.67
N ILE A 68 29.02 3.71 -6.45
CA ILE A 68 28.47 4.89 -7.17
C ILE A 68 29.38 5.31 -8.33
N ALA A 69 30.68 4.97 -8.31
CA ALA A 69 31.59 5.35 -9.38
C ALA A 69 31.33 4.58 -10.70
N ASN A 70 30.85 3.33 -10.62
CA ASN A 70 30.68 2.45 -11.79
C ASN A 70 29.28 1.86 -11.97
N GLY A 71 28.26 2.28 -11.21
CA GLY A 71 26.88 1.75 -11.38
C GLY A 71 26.68 0.25 -11.09
N ASP A 72 27.75 -0.49 -10.78
CA ASP A 72 27.77 -1.96 -10.61
C ASP A 72 27.49 -2.45 -9.17
N GLY A 73 26.81 -1.65 -8.33
CA GLY A 73 26.18 -2.21 -7.13
C GLY A 73 25.07 -3.18 -7.53
N PRO A 74 24.73 -4.22 -6.73
CA PRO A 74 23.56 -5.03 -7.02
C PRO A 74 22.38 -4.07 -7.12
N ALA A 75 21.89 -3.90 -8.35
CA ALA A 75 20.79 -3.03 -8.64
C ALA A 75 19.56 -3.67 -8.00
N HIS A 76 19.28 -3.33 -6.74
CA HIS A 76 17.90 -3.21 -6.28
C HIS A 76 17.28 -1.96 -6.90
N GLN A 77 17.54 -1.75 -8.20
CA GLN A 77 16.76 -0.85 -9.03
C GLN A 77 15.63 -1.73 -9.57
N ASN A 78 14.39 -1.33 -9.31
CA ASN A 78 13.21 -1.78 -10.06
C ASN A 78 13.29 -1.30 -11.52
N GLY A 79 14.41 -1.55 -12.19
CA GLY A 79 14.84 -0.95 -13.45
C GLY A 79 15.63 -1.91 -14.32
N GLU A 80 15.61 -3.22 -14.02
CA GLU A 80 15.85 -4.19 -15.09
C GLU A 80 14.85 -3.89 -16.20
N VAL A 81 15.37 -3.54 -17.38
CA VAL A 81 14.58 -3.41 -18.60
C VAL A 81 14.05 -4.80 -18.91
N LYS A 82 12.92 -5.14 -18.28
CA LYS A 82 12.13 -6.29 -18.66
C LYS A 82 11.79 -6.13 -20.14
N PRO A 83 11.79 -7.22 -20.94
CA PRO A 83 11.29 -7.17 -22.31
C PRO A 83 9.93 -6.46 -22.30
N PRO A 84 9.55 -5.70 -23.35
CA PRO A 84 8.35 -4.88 -23.34
C PRO A 84 7.18 -5.76 -22.92
N SER A 85 6.77 -5.59 -21.67
CA SER A 85 5.66 -6.35 -21.13
C SER A 85 4.43 -5.89 -21.89
N LYS A 86 3.46 -6.79 -22.06
CA LYS A 86 2.15 -6.40 -22.58
C LYS A 86 1.70 -5.15 -21.80
N PRO A 87 1.18 -4.11 -22.48
CA PRO A 87 0.86 -2.85 -21.83
C PRO A 87 0.03 -3.10 -20.57
N MET A 88 0.56 -2.67 -19.42
CA MET A 88 -0.16 -2.82 -18.16
C MET A 88 -1.45 -1.99 -18.24
N ARG A 89 -2.56 -2.60 -17.81
CA ARG A 89 -3.86 -1.96 -17.76
C ARG A 89 -4.29 -1.88 -16.32
N GLU A 90 -4.73 -0.70 -15.92
CA GLU A 90 -5.38 -0.48 -14.64
C GLU A 90 -6.89 -0.59 -14.82
N LYS A 91 -7.57 -1.20 -13.85
CA LYS A 91 -9.03 -1.25 -13.79
C LYS A 91 -9.49 -1.13 -12.35
N ILE A 92 -10.47 -0.27 -12.12
CA ILE A 92 -11.14 -0.12 -10.84
C ILE A 92 -12.28 -1.13 -10.79
N PHE A 93 -12.32 -1.93 -9.71
CA PHE A 93 -13.41 -2.85 -9.43
C PHE A 93 -14.20 -2.32 -8.24
N HIS A 94 -15.48 -2.04 -8.46
CA HIS A 94 -16.40 -1.64 -7.40
C HIS A 94 -17.04 -2.89 -6.78
N PHE A 95 -17.01 -2.96 -5.45
CA PHE A 95 -17.72 -3.95 -4.66
C PHE A 95 -18.75 -3.19 -3.83
N SER A 96 -20.04 -3.44 -4.07
CA SER A 96 -21.11 -2.88 -3.24
C SER A 96 -21.08 -3.52 -1.85
N GLU A 97 -21.75 -2.87 -0.90
CA GLU A 97 -21.92 -3.40 0.47
C GLU A 97 -22.55 -4.79 0.45
N GLU A 98 -23.62 -4.98 -0.33
CA GLU A 98 -24.30 -6.28 -0.52
C GLU A 98 -23.35 -7.38 -1.02
N VAL A 99 -22.49 -7.05 -1.99
CA VAL A 99 -21.50 -8.00 -2.53
C VAL A 99 -20.42 -8.30 -1.48
N LEU A 100 -19.98 -7.28 -0.74
CA LEU A 100 -18.97 -7.44 0.30
C LEU A 100 -19.48 -8.31 1.44
N ASP A 101 -20.73 -8.12 1.86
CA ASP A 101 -21.38 -8.93 2.89
C ASP A 101 -21.54 -10.38 2.43
N LYS A 102 -21.92 -10.60 1.16
CA LYS A 102 -21.97 -11.94 0.59
C LYS A 102 -20.60 -12.62 0.59
N ILE A 103 -19.54 -11.92 0.16
CA ILE A 103 -18.16 -12.45 0.19
C ILE A 103 -17.76 -12.79 1.63
N LYS A 104 -18.02 -11.88 2.57
CA LYS A 104 -17.69 -12.05 3.99
C LYS A 104 -18.45 -13.22 4.62
N ALA A 105 -19.74 -13.37 4.32
CA ALA A 105 -20.55 -14.49 4.79
C ALA A 105 -20.03 -15.83 4.26
N GLN A 106 -19.68 -15.91 2.97
CA GLN A 106 -19.13 -17.14 2.37
C GLN A 106 -17.81 -17.57 3.00
N VAL A 107 -16.91 -16.61 3.27
CA VAL A 107 -15.63 -16.91 3.91
C VAL A 107 -15.84 -17.37 5.36
N ASN A 108 -16.74 -16.71 6.10
CA ASN A 108 -17.02 -17.06 7.50
C ASN A 108 -17.90 -18.29 7.68
N ALA A 109 -18.58 -18.79 6.64
CA ALA A 109 -19.43 -19.99 6.73
C ALA A 109 -18.66 -21.28 7.04
N HIS A 110 -17.33 -21.27 6.89
CA HIS A 110 -16.45 -22.41 7.14
C HIS A 110 -15.71 -22.30 8.48
N LEU A 111 -16.06 -21.33 9.32
CA LEU A 111 -15.47 -21.18 10.65
C LEU A 111 -16.15 -22.09 11.66
N GLU A 112 -15.37 -22.62 12.60
CA GLU A 112 -15.90 -23.29 13.76
C GLU A 112 -16.65 -22.30 14.68
N PRO A 113 -17.65 -22.75 15.46
CA PRO A 113 -18.52 -21.86 16.24
C PRO A 113 -17.82 -20.95 17.25
N ASP A 114 -16.60 -21.29 17.67
CA ASP A 114 -15.79 -20.57 18.66
C ASP A 114 -14.75 -19.63 18.03
N GLN A 115 -14.66 -19.59 16.70
CA GLN A 115 -13.66 -18.78 16.00
C GLN A 115 -14.13 -17.35 15.73
N LYS A 116 -13.20 -16.39 15.88
CA LYS A 116 -13.45 -14.98 15.55
C LYS A 116 -13.69 -14.84 14.03
N PRO A 117 -14.76 -14.15 13.61
CA PRO A 117 -15.04 -13.94 12.19
C PRO A 117 -13.95 -13.10 11.52
N PHE A 118 -13.66 -13.43 10.27
CA PHE A 118 -12.78 -12.65 9.40
C PHE A 118 -13.36 -11.26 9.12
N SER A 119 -12.49 -10.26 9.08
CA SER A 119 -12.84 -8.90 8.71
C SER A 119 -13.19 -8.78 7.22
N SER A 120 -13.88 -7.70 6.84
CA SER A 120 -14.17 -7.42 5.43
C SER A 120 -12.89 -7.28 4.60
N PHE A 121 -11.82 -6.71 5.19
CA PHE A 121 -10.50 -6.63 4.56
C PHE A 121 -9.91 -8.00 4.27
N GLN A 122 -9.95 -8.92 5.24
CA GLN A 122 -9.46 -10.29 5.07
C GLN A 122 -10.28 -11.04 4.01
N ALA A 123 -11.61 -10.97 4.10
CA ALA A 123 -12.51 -11.66 3.17
C ALA A 123 -12.33 -11.16 1.73
N LEU A 124 -12.29 -9.85 1.52
CA LEU A 124 -12.06 -9.26 0.20
C LEU A 124 -10.64 -9.53 -0.30
N GLY A 125 -9.63 -9.44 0.56
CA GLY A 125 -8.23 -9.72 0.21
C GLY A 125 -8.04 -11.13 -0.32
N VAL A 126 -8.59 -12.14 0.36
CA VAL A 126 -8.55 -13.54 -0.10
C VAL A 126 -9.36 -13.72 -1.39
N HIS A 127 -10.53 -13.09 -1.50
CA HIS A 127 -11.35 -13.16 -2.72
C HIS A 127 -10.60 -12.61 -3.95
N VAL A 128 -9.94 -11.46 -3.81
CA VAL A 128 -9.13 -10.85 -4.86
C VAL A 128 -7.92 -11.72 -5.17
N TRP A 129 -7.19 -12.20 -4.16
CA TRP A 129 -6.02 -13.06 -4.36
C TRP A 129 -6.37 -14.34 -5.13
N ARG A 130 -7.45 -15.04 -4.75
CA ARG A 130 -7.94 -16.22 -5.48
C ARG A 130 -8.34 -15.88 -6.91
N SER A 131 -8.94 -14.72 -7.15
CA SER A 131 -9.32 -14.28 -8.49
C SER A 131 -8.11 -13.96 -9.36
N VAL A 132 -7.07 -13.34 -8.79
CA VAL A 132 -5.78 -13.10 -9.47
C VAL A 132 -5.09 -14.44 -9.79
N ILE A 133 -5.07 -15.40 -8.87
CA ILE A 133 -4.47 -16.72 -9.12
C ILE A 133 -5.20 -17.44 -10.27
N ARG A 134 -6.54 -17.47 -10.24
CA ARG A 134 -7.36 -18.07 -11.32
C ARG A 134 -7.07 -17.42 -12.67
N ALA A 135 -7.00 -16.09 -12.73
CA ALA A 135 -6.71 -15.36 -13.96
C ALA A 135 -5.27 -15.55 -14.48
N ARG A 136 -4.34 -15.99 -13.62
CA ARG A 136 -2.97 -16.31 -14.02
C ARG A 136 -2.81 -17.71 -14.61
N GLU A 137 -3.79 -18.60 -14.41
CA GLU A 137 -3.78 -19.98 -14.93
C GLU A 137 -2.47 -20.73 -14.63
N LEU A 138 -1.96 -20.56 -13.41
CA LEU A 138 -0.68 -21.15 -13.01
C LEU A 138 -0.80 -22.67 -12.85
N PRO A 139 0.28 -23.43 -13.15
CA PRO A 139 0.37 -24.84 -12.80
C PRO A 139 0.15 -25.08 -11.30
N PRO A 140 -0.45 -26.22 -10.89
CA PRO A 140 -0.75 -26.52 -9.48
C PRO A 140 0.44 -26.40 -8.52
N GLU A 141 1.64 -26.71 -8.99
CA GLU A 141 2.88 -26.69 -8.21
C GLU A 141 3.48 -25.29 -8.04
N SER A 142 2.86 -24.26 -8.64
CA SER A 142 3.39 -22.90 -8.61
C SER A 142 3.16 -22.24 -7.26
N TYR A 143 4.24 -21.75 -6.65
CA TYR A 143 4.12 -20.95 -5.43
C TYR A 143 3.57 -19.55 -5.72
N THR A 144 2.72 -19.06 -4.82
CA THR A 144 2.18 -17.70 -4.89
C THR A 144 2.33 -17.00 -3.55
N VAL A 145 2.63 -15.71 -3.59
CA VAL A 145 2.78 -14.86 -2.39
C VAL A 145 1.68 -13.82 -2.38
N PHE A 146 1.08 -13.62 -1.20
CA PHE A 146 0.19 -12.52 -0.92
C PHE A 146 0.81 -11.65 0.18
N THR A 147 1.23 -10.44 -0.20
CA THR A 147 1.88 -9.50 0.72
C THR A 147 0.87 -8.48 1.21
N LEU A 148 0.79 -8.31 2.54
CA LEU A 148 -0.03 -7.31 3.20
C LEU A 148 0.89 -6.34 3.95
N PHE A 149 0.62 -5.04 3.81
CA PHE A 149 1.26 -4.01 4.60
C PHE A 149 0.38 -3.70 5.81
N VAL A 150 0.97 -3.73 7.01
CA VAL A 150 0.27 -3.56 8.28
C VAL A 150 0.95 -2.42 9.03
N ASP A 151 0.15 -1.48 9.52
CA ASP A 151 0.63 -0.40 10.36
C ASP A 151 1.01 -0.92 11.75
N CYS A 152 2.10 -0.40 12.32
CA CYS A 152 2.76 -0.95 13.52
C CYS A 152 2.69 -0.04 14.74
#